data_AF-A0A0Q5Z3B4-F1
#
_entry.id   AF-A0A0Q5Z3B4-F1
#
_cell.length_a   1.000
_cell.length_b   1.000
_cell.length_c   1.000
_cell.angle_alpha   90.00
_cell.angle_beta   90.00
_cell.angle_gamma   90.00
#
_symmetry.space_group_name_H-M   'P 1'
#
loop_
_entity.id
_entity.type
_entity.pdbx_description
1 polymer ?
#
loop_
_entity_poly.entity_id
_entity_poly.type
_entity_poly.pdbx_seq_one_letter_code
_entity_poly.pdbx_strand_id
1 'polypeptide(L)'
;MTGARLDGMDDLVALGVACENCGRKRRLAKSHIVQMIGTGINTVEQLGQKLKCRSCAERGVMSKNITITPYYRCDIAANVKAL
;
A
#
# COMPACT_ATOMS: atom_id res chain seq x y z
N MET A 1 -6.75 -14.94 14.33
CA MET A 1 -6.56 -13.78 13.44
C MET A 1 -5.20 -13.93 12.78
N THR A 2 -5.17 -14.56 11.61
CA THR A 2 -3.94 -14.90 10.90
C THR A 2 -3.49 -13.65 10.15
N GLY A 3 -2.58 -12.87 10.74
CA GLY A 3 -1.90 -11.80 10.02
C GLY A 3 -1.17 -12.42 8.84
N ALA A 4 -1.51 -12.02 7.62
CA ALA A 4 -0.89 -12.55 6.42
C ALA A 4 0.61 -12.20 6.46
N ARG A 5 1.46 -13.20 6.66
CA ARG A 5 2.92 -13.03 6.50
C ARG A 5 3.19 -12.55 5.07
N LEU A 6 4.14 -11.63 4.92
CA LEU A 6 4.63 -11.17 3.63
C LEU A 6 5.48 -12.24 2.91
N ASP A 7 5.05 -13.50 2.92
CA ASP A 7 5.74 -14.61 2.25
C ASP A 7 5.70 -14.48 0.70
N GLY A 8 4.94 -13.51 0.16
CA GLY A 8 4.80 -13.24 -1.29
C GLY A 8 5.52 -11.98 -1.79
N MET A 9 6.54 -11.47 -1.09
CA MET A 9 7.21 -10.22 -1.47
C MET A 9 8.01 -10.29 -2.78
N ASP A 10 8.48 -11.48 -3.16
CA ASP A 10 9.15 -11.64 -4.45
C ASP A 10 8.19 -11.33 -5.61
N ASP A 11 6.94 -11.75 -5.46
CA ASP A 11 5.87 -11.48 -6.41
C ASP A 11 5.21 -10.12 -6.21
N LEU A 12 5.37 -9.44 -5.08
CA LEU A 12 4.78 -8.12 -4.86
C LEU A 12 5.42 -7.07 -5.80
N VAL A 13 4.63 -6.50 -6.70
CA VAL A 13 5.10 -5.53 -7.71
C VAL A 13 4.82 -4.10 -7.27
N ALA A 14 3.70 -3.88 -6.60
CA ALA A 14 3.30 -2.56 -6.12
C ALA A 14 2.25 -2.64 -5.01
N LEU A 15 2.06 -1.51 -4.32
CA LEU A 15 0.92 -1.28 -3.44
C LEU A 15 0.11 -0.09 -3.97
N GLY A 16 -1.17 -0.29 -4.18
CA GLY A 16 -2.15 0.78 -4.30
C GLY A 16 -2.44 1.36 -2.92
N VAL A 17 -2.49 2.69 -2.82
CA VAL A 17 -2.81 3.40 -1.59
C VAL A 17 -3.91 4.40 -1.93
N ALA A 18 -5.08 4.25 -1.31
CA ALA A 18 -6.23 5.12 -1.50
C ALA A 18 -6.63 5.76 -0.18
N CYS A 19 -6.79 7.08 -0.16
CA CYS A 19 -7.36 7.79 0.99
C CYS A 19 -8.88 7.82 0.86
N GLU A 20 -9.58 7.24 1.82
CA GLU A 20 -11.04 7.17 1.79
C GLU A 20 -11.69 8.53 2.13
N ASN A 21 -10.94 9.43 2.78
CA ASN A 21 -11.45 10.75 3.13
C ASN A 21 -11.45 11.75 1.96
N CYS A 22 -10.46 11.70 1.07
CA CYS A 22 -10.36 12.64 -0.06
C CYS A 22 -10.31 11.99 -1.43
N GLY A 23 -10.40 10.66 -1.50
CA GLY A 23 -10.38 9.89 -2.75
C GLY A 23 -9.03 9.84 -3.46
N ARG A 24 -7.97 10.51 -2.94
CA ARG A 24 -6.65 10.50 -3.57
C ARG A 24 -6.07 9.09 -3.57
N LYS A 25 -5.56 8.68 -4.74
CA LYS A 25 -4.91 7.39 -4.95
C LYS A 25 -3.45 7.63 -5.32
N ARG A 26 -2.56 6.75 -4.87
CA ARG A 26 -1.19 6.67 -5.34
C ARG A 26 -0.73 5.23 -5.43
N ARG A 27 0.29 4.99 -6.24
CA ARG A 27 0.95 3.69 -6.35
C ARG A 27 2.33 3.77 -5.70
N LEU A 28 2.64 2.82 -4.83
CA LEU A 28 3.98 2.60 -4.30
C LEU A 28 4.64 1.48 -5.09
N ALA A 29 5.77 1.78 -5.72
CA ALA A 29 6.56 0.79 -6.47
C ALA A 29 7.33 -0.13 -5.52
N LYS A 30 7.67 -1.34 -6.01
CA LYS A 30 8.46 -2.34 -5.27
C LYS A 30 9.74 -1.76 -4.64
N SER A 31 10.47 -0.91 -5.35
CA SER A 31 11.70 -0.29 -4.84
C SER A 31 11.48 0.51 -3.55
N HIS A 32 10.40 1.30 -3.50
CA HIS A 32 10.05 2.09 -2.33
C HIS A 32 9.57 1.20 -1.19
N ILE A 33 8.84 0.11 -1.50
CA ILE A 33 8.42 -0.87 -0.51
C ILE A 33 9.63 -1.57 0.11
N VAL A 34 10.60 -1.99 -0.70
CA VAL A 34 11.84 -2.64 -0.24
C VAL A 34 12.63 -1.74 0.71
N GLN A 35 12.73 -0.44 0.40
CA GLN A 35 13.35 0.52 1.31
C GLN A 35 12.62 0.60 2.66
N MET A 36 11.28 0.54 2.66
CA MET A 36 10.49 0.56 3.89
C MET A 36 10.66 -0.72 4.73
N ILE A 37 10.82 -1.88 4.10
CA ILE A 37 11.16 -3.13 4.81
C ILE A 37 12.51 -3.01 5.50
N GLY A 38 13.51 -2.43 4.81
CA GLY A 38 14.84 -2.19 5.38
C GLY A 38 14.80 -1.33 6.65
N THR A 39 13.71 -0.58 6.87
CA THR A 39 13.46 0.21 8.09
C THR A 39 12.64 -0.51 9.17
N GLY A 40 12.36 -1.82 9.00
CA GLY A 40 11.65 -2.65 9.96
C GLY A 40 10.14 -2.82 9.72
N ILE A 41 9.62 -2.42 8.54
CA ILE A 41 8.20 -2.60 8.19
C ILE A 41 8.03 -3.93 7.44
N ASN A 42 7.53 -4.94 8.15
CA ASN A 42 7.47 -6.33 7.68
C ASN A 42 6.04 -6.83 7.43
N THR A 43 5.00 -5.99 7.53
CA THR A 43 3.63 -6.32 7.10
C THR A 43 2.90 -5.16 6.43
N VAL A 44 1.88 -5.46 5.62
CA VAL A 44 1.00 -4.42 5.03
C VAL A 44 0.26 -3.64 6.12
N GLU A 45 -0.15 -4.28 7.21
CA GLU A 45 -0.78 -3.58 8.33
C GLU A 45 0.18 -2.59 9.01
N GLN A 46 1.44 -2.98 9.23
CA GLN A 46 2.46 -2.09 9.78
C GLN A 46 2.69 -0.88 8.86
N LEU A 47 2.68 -1.11 7.54
CA LEU A 47 2.74 -0.03 6.57
C LEU A 47 1.50 0.89 6.69
N GLY A 48 0.29 0.32 6.80
CA GLY A 48 -0.97 1.05 6.99
C GLY A 48 -0.97 1.94 8.23
N GLN A 49 -0.36 1.50 9.33
CA GLN A 49 -0.24 2.31 10.55
C GLN A 49 0.68 3.53 10.37
N LYS A 50 1.64 3.47 9.44
CA LYS A 50 2.61 4.54 9.16
C LYS A 50 2.14 5.50 8.07
N LEU A 51 1.32 5.03 7.12
CA LEU A 51 0.85 5.86 6.02
C LEU A 51 -0.15 6.93 6.50
N LYS A 52 0.00 8.14 5.95
CA LYS A 52 -0.91 9.26 6.14
C LYS A 52 -1.17 9.96 4.81
N CYS A 53 -2.39 10.42 4.60
CA CYS A 53 -2.72 11.23 3.45
C CYS A 53 -2.24 12.65 3.73
N ARG A 54 -1.17 13.06 3.05
CA ARG A 54 -0.56 14.39 3.20
C ARG A 54 -1.58 15.51 2.99
N SER A 55 -2.42 15.40 1.97
CA SER A 55 -3.45 16.42 1.69
C SER A 55 -4.49 16.52 2.81
N CYS A 56 -4.93 15.39 3.39
CA CYS A 56 -5.82 15.42 4.55
C CYS A 56 -5.11 16.00 5.79
N ALA A 57 -3.84 15.66 5.98
CA ALA A 57 -3.05 16.19 7.10
C ALA A 57 -2.86 17.71 6.99
N GLU A 58 -2.54 18.23 5.80
CA GLU A 58 -2.40 19.67 5.52
C GLU A 58 -3.72 20.43 5.70
N ARG A 59 -4.85 19.77 5.46
CA ARG A 59 -6.21 20.34 5.66
C ARG A 59 -6.72 20.22 7.10
N GLY A 60 -5.94 19.63 8.02
CA GLY A 60 -6.34 19.44 9.41
C GLY A 60 -7.45 18.41 9.63
N VAL A 61 -7.73 17.54 8.65
CA VAL A 61 -8.74 16.48 8.76
C VAL A 61 -8.09 15.12 9.01
N MET A 62 -8.90 14.11 9.38
CA MET A 62 -8.41 12.76 9.61
C MET A 62 -7.63 12.25 8.38
N SER A 63 -6.38 11.85 8.59
CA SER A 63 -5.42 11.51 7.51
C SER A 63 -5.00 10.05 7.51
N LYS A 64 -5.48 9.25 8.46
CA LYS A 64 -5.18 7.83 8.62
C LYS A 64 -6.23 6.90 8.00
N ASN A 65 -7.28 7.44 7.37
CA ASN A 65 -8.28 6.64 6.68
C ASN A 65 -7.76 6.25 5.29
N ILE A 66 -6.95 5.19 5.24
CA ILE A 66 -6.23 4.77 4.05
C ILE A 66 -6.38 3.27 3.84
N THR A 67 -6.79 2.92 2.62
CA THR A 67 -6.88 1.55 2.14
C THR A 67 -5.59 1.22 1.37
N ILE A 68 -4.99 0.07 1.67
CA ILE A 68 -3.83 -0.47 0.95
C ILE A 68 -4.27 -1.72 0.18
N THR A 69 -3.93 -1.76 -1.10
CA THR A 69 -4.23 -2.89 -1.99
C THR A 69 -2.93 -3.42 -2.57
N PRO A 70 -2.51 -4.66 -2.26
CA PRO A 70 -1.34 -5.25 -2.88
C PRO A 70 -1.59 -5.66 -4.33
N TYR A 71 -0.55 -5.56 -5.16
CA TYR A 71 -0.53 -6.07 -6.53
C TYR A 71 0.63 -7.04 -6.69
N TYR A 72 0.31 -8.31 -6.90
CA TYR A 72 1.28 -9.37 -7.12
C TYR A 72 1.48 -9.62 -8.62
N ARG A 73 2.65 -10.17 -8.99
CA ARG A 73 3.00 -10.48 -10.37
C ARG A 73 2.01 -11.47 -10.98
N CYS A 74 1.50 -12.41 -10.18
CA CYS A 74 0.44 -13.33 -10.58
C CYS A 74 -0.90 -12.62 -10.90
N ASP A 75 -1.19 -11.48 -10.27
CA ASP A 75 -2.42 -10.71 -10.56
C ASP A 75 -2.34 -9.99 -11.91
N ILE A 76 -1.13 -9.66 -12.38
CA ILE A 76 -0.93 -8.97 -13.66
C ILE A 76 -1.34 -9.87 -14.83
N ALA A 77 -1.12 -11.18 -14.73
CA ALA A 77 -1.59 -12.14 -15.72
C ALA A 77 -3.14 -12.25 -15.77
N ALA A 78 -3.83 -11.88 -14.69
CA ALA A 78 -5.29 -11.95 -14.59
C ALA A 78 -6.00 -10.65 -15.02
N ASN A 79 -5.30 -9.52 -15.21
CA ASN A 79 -5.94 -8.22 -15.36
C ASN A 79 -5.37 -7.31 -16.47
N VAL A 80 -5.02 -7.88 -17.63
CA VAL A 80 -4.76 -7.12 -18.87
C VAL A 80 -6.09 -6.69 -19.54
N LYS A 81 -7.04 -6.14 -18.77
CA LYS A 81 -8.33 -5.67 -19.32
C LYS A 81 -8.95 -4.46 -18.60
N ALA A 82 -8.23 -3.78 -17.73
CA ALA A 82 -8.75 -2.58 -17.07
C ALA A 82 -7.68 -1.47 -16.93
N LEU A 83 -7.23 -0.97 -18.07
CA LEU A 83 -6.67 0.37 -18.22
C LEU A 83 -7.33 1.01 -19.45
#